data_AF-A0A2D2DTT4-F1
#
_entry.id   AF-A0A2D2DTT4-F1
#
_cell.length_a   1.000
_cell.length_b   1.000
_cell.length_c   1.000
_cell.angle_alpha   90.00
_cell.angle_beta   90.00
_cell.angle_gamma   90.00
#
_symmetry.space_group_name_H-M   'P 1'
#
loop_
_entity.id
_entity.type
_entity.pdbx_description
1 polymer ?
#
loop_
_entity_poly.entity_id
_entity_poly.type
_entity_poly.pdbx_seq_one_letter_code
_entity_poly.pdbx_strand_id
1 'polypeptide(L)'
;MNALGWIARPGAAPEPGGQVSQGAVMRQVLARLALCSDAQLDALTAVATRDMLVLLGRGAALPWVDGARYCAPDPLQRMLWLPTDVVPQLPLDLVLANLSARGASLPFLLWNEPEQVLPIGQPIALNRASLAWLGQELE
;
A
#
# COMPACT_ATOMS: atom_id res chain seq x y z
N MET A 1 -21.19 6.27 5.18
CA MET A 1 -21.16 4.99 5.90
C MET A 1 -19.87 4.30 5.52
N ASN A 2 -18.98 4.00 6.47
CA ASN A 2 -17.85 3.09 6.23
C ASN A 2 -18.41 1.66 6.27
N ALA A 3 -18.27 0.89 5.19
CA ALA A 3 -18.91 -0.41 5.07
C ALA A 3 -18.18 -1.47 5.92
N LEU A 4 -16.87 -1.29 6.12
CA LEU A 4 -16.04 -2.24 6.84
C LEU A 4 -15.99 -2.00 8.36
N GLY A 5 -16.24 -0.77 8.81
CA GLY A 5 -16.11 -0.35 10.21
C GLY A 5 -14.69 -0.59 10.73
N TRP A 6 -13.89 0.45 10.93
CA TRP A 6 -12.48 0.29 11.29
C TRP A 6 -12.27 0.45 12.80
N ILE A 7 -11.32 -0.31 13.35
CA ILE A 7 -10.86 -0.17 14.74
C ILE A 7 -9.34 -0.11 14.79
N ALA A 8 -8.81 0.48 15.86
CA ALA A 8 -7.39 0.37 16.18
C ALA A 8 -6.98 -1.10 16.24
N ARG A 9 -5.85 -1.43 15.61
CA ARG A 9 -5.32 -2.78 15.63
C ARG A 9 -4.94 -3.16 17.08
N PRO A 10 -5.43 -4.29 17.61
CA PRO A 10 -4.98 -4.77 18.91
C PRO A 10 -3.56 -5.34 18.81
N GLY A 11 -2.76 -5.12 19.86
CA GLY A 11 -1.39 -5.64 19.95
C GLY A 11 -0.34 -4.79 19.23
N ALA A 12 0.82 -5.38 18.96
CA ALA A 12 1.91 -4.69 18.27
C ALA A 12 1.60 -4.55 16.78
N ALA A 13 1.93 -3.39 16.21
CA ALA A 13 1.85 -3.18 14.77
C ALA A 13 2.78 -4.17 14.03
N PRO A 14 2.33 -4.79 12.92
CA PRO A 14 3.17 -5.66 12.12
C PRO A 14 4.30 -4.88 11.46
N GLU A 15 5.38 -5.58 11.07
CA GLU A 15 6.44 -4.99 10.25
C GLU A 15 5.83 -4.50 8.91
N PRO A 16 6.04 -3.23 8.53
CA PRO A 16 5.56 -2.73 7.25
C PRO A 16 6.16 -3.49 6.07
N GLY A 17 5.27 -3.95 5.18
CA GLY A 17 5.64 -4.47 3.86
C GLY A 17 5.35 -3.48 2.73
N GLY A 18 4.72 -2.35 3.05
CA GLY A 18 4.40 -1.32 2.09
C GLY A 18 4.09 0.02 2.74
N GLN A 19 4.13 1.05 1.90
CA GLN A 19 3.76 2.42 2.22
C GLN A 19 2.65 2.86 1.29
N VAL A 20 1.69 3.59 1.83
CA VAL A 20 0.62 4.24 1.10
C VAL A 20 0.73 5.74 1.31
N SER A 21 0.72 6.48 0.20
CA SER A 21 0.77 7.94 0.20
C SER A 21 -0.28 8.50 -0.75
N GLN A 22 -0.84 9.65 -0.39
CA GLN A 22 -1.89 10.33 -1.14
C GLN A 22 -1.67 11.84 -1.12
N GLY A 23 -2.23 12.54 -2.09
CA GLY A 23 -2.22 14.00 -2.16
C GLY A 23 -0.81 14.60 -2.03
N ALA A 24 -0.64 15.55 -1.10
CA ALA A 24 0.64 16.23 -0.90
C ALA A 24 1.76 15.29 -0.42
N VAL A 25 1.45 14.26 0.35
CA VAL A 25 2.42 13.28 0.86
C VAL A 25 3.00 12.46 -0.29
N MET A 26 2.18 12.11 -1.29
CA MET A 26 2.63 11.39 -2.48
C MET A 26 3.76 12.13 -3.21
N ARG A 27 3.66 13.46 -3.34
CA ARG A 27 4.74 14.29 -3.91
C ARG A 27 6.01 14.28 -3.07
N GLN A 28 5.88 14.29 -1.73
CA GLN A 28 7.03 14.20 -0.83
C GLN A 28 7.71 12.83 -0.96
N VAL A 29 6.94 11.75 -1.11
CA VAL A 29 7.45 10.40 -1.35
C VAL A 29 8.19 10.33 -2.68
N LEU A 30 7.63 10.84 -3.78
CA LEU A 30 8.30 10.88 -5.08
C LEU A 30 9.62 11.67 -5.02
N ALA A 31 9.63 12.83 -4.36
CA ALA A 31 10.84 13.61 -4.13
C ALA A 31 11.88 12.84 -3.29
N ARG A 32 11.44 12.08 -2.28
CA ARG A 32 12.33 11.24 -1.47
C ARG A 32 12.93 10.10 -2.28
N LEU A 33 12.11 9.43 -3.11
CA LEU A 33 12.56 8.36 -4.01
C LEU A 33 13.57 8.87 -5.05
N ALA A 34 13.44 10.10 -5.53
CA ALA A 34 14.40 10.69 -6.46
C ALA A 34 15.82 10.80 -5.87
N LEU A 35 15.94 10.91 -4.55
CA LEU A 35 17.20 10.97 -3.82
C LEU A 35 17.76 9.59 -3.45
N CYS A 36 16.99 8.52 -3.61
CA CYS A 36 17.45 7.16 -3.34
C CYS A 36 18.50 6.72 -4.37
N SER A 37 19.37 5.80 -3.98
CA SER A 37 20.26 5.11 -4.91
C SER A 37 19.47 4.10 -5.77
N ASP A 38 20.06 3.67 -6.88
CA ASP A 38 19.39 2.72 -7.78
C ASP A 38 19.13 1.38 -7.07
N ALA A 39 20.08 0.91 -6.25
CA ALA A 39 19.89 -0.29 -5.43
C ALA A 39 18.74 -0.18 -4.42
N GLN A 40 18.47 1.03 -3.91
CA GLN A 40 17.32 1.27 -3.03
C GLN A 40 16.00 1.27 -3.80
N LEU A 41 16.00 1.81 -5.03
CA LEU A 41 14.83 1.77 -5.91
C LEU A 41 14.52 0.34 -6.37
N ASP A 42 15.53 -0.43 -6.75
CA ASP A 42 15.38 -1.82 -7.22
C ASP A 42 14.81 -2.74 -6.13
N ALA A 43 14.94 -2.37 -4.86
CA ALA A 43 14.35 -3.09 -3.73
C ALA A 43 12.85 -2.81 -3.55
N LEU A 44 12.28 -1.93 -4.35
CA LEU A 44 10.90 -1.46 -4.27
C LEU A 44 10.13 -1.74 -5.55
N THR A 45 8.83 -1.97 -5.38
CA THR A 45 7.86 -1.97 -6.46
C THR A 45 6.73 -1.03 -6.12
N ALA A 46 5.98 -0.55 -7.11
CA ALA A 46 4.94 0.44 -6.92
C ALA A 46 3.64 0.04 -7.62
N VAL A 47 2.52 0.43 -7.00
CA VAL A 47 1.20 0.45 -7.61
C VAL A 47 0.71 1.88 -7.50
N ALA A 48 0.35 2.48 -8.63
CA ALA A 48 -0.12 3.85 -8.67
C ALA A 48 -1.55 3.91 -9.22
N THR A 49 -2.34 4.79 -8.63
CA THR A 49 -3.64 5.24 -9.10
C THR A 49 -3.62 6.75 -9.14
N ARG A 50 -4.71 7.37 -9.62
CA ARG A 50 -4.81 8.83 -9.71
C ARG A 50 -4.60 9.55 -8.38
N ASP A 51 -5.02 8.95 -7.26
CA ASP A 51 -5.05 9.58 -5.94
C ASP A 51 -4.19 8.86 -4.88
N MET A 52 -3.57 7.73 -5.23
CA MET A 52 -2.81 6.90 -4.30
C MET A 52 -1.59 6.28 -4.95
N LEU A 53 -0.45 6.36 -4.26
CA LEU A 53 0.77 5.62 -4.54
C LEU A 53 1.03 4.62 -3.41
N VAL A 54 1.12 3.34 -3.78
CA VAL A 54 1.48 2.24 -2.89
C VAL A 54 2.86 1.74 -3.27
N LEU A 55 3.83 1.87 -2.36
CA LEU A 55 5.14 1.25 -2.46
C LEU A 55 5.11 -0.08 -1.73
N LEU A 56 5.72 -1.11 -2.32
CA LEU A 56 5.85 -2.44 -1.72
C LEU A 56 7.33 -2.80 -1.66
N GLY A 57 7.76 -3.32 -0.51
CA GLY A 57 9.13 -3.70 -0.25
C GLY A 57 9.36 -4.02 1.22
N ARG A 58 10.56 -4.50 1.55
CA ARG A 58 10.92 -4.73 2.95
C ARG A 58 10.85 -3.42 3.74
N GLY A 59 10.42 -3.46 5.00
CA GLY A 59 10.27 -2.25 5.82
C GLY A 59 11.52 -1.36 5.87
N ALA A 60 12.72 -1.96 5.85
CA ALA A 60 14.00 -1.24 5.81
C ALA A 60 14.27 -0.48 4.50
N ALA A 61 13.63 -0.85 3.39
CA ALA A 61 13.75 -0.18 2.10
C ALA A 61 12.69 0.91 1.88
N LEU A 62 11.60 0.91 2.66
CA LEU A 62 10.53 1.90 2.52
C LEU A 62 11.02 3.30 2.91
N PRO A 63 10.67 4.34 2.15
CA PRO A 63 11.06 5.71 2.48
C PRO A 63 10.22 6.22 3.66
N TRP A 64 10.81 6.47 4.82
CA TRP A 64 10.08 7.07 5.93
C TRP A 64 9.80 8.56 5.66
N VAL A 65 8.52 8.91 5.50
CA VAL A 65 8.05 10.26 5.15
C VAL A 65 6.88 10.61 6.06
N ASP A 66 6.89 11.82 6.61
CA ASP A 66 5.83 12.29 7.50
C ASP A 66 4.47 12.32 6.80
N GLY A 67 3.45 11.81 7.47
CA GLY A 67 2.10 11.69 6.93
C GLY A 67 1.89 10.52 5.98
N ALA A 68 2.94 9.79 5.59
CA ALA A 68 2.75 8.51 4.90
C ALA A 68 2.26 7.46 5.90
N ARG A 69 1.39 6.58 5.43
CA ARG A 69 0.85 5.47 6.22
C ARG A 69 1.38 4.17 5.68
N TYR A 70 1.34 3.12 6.50
CA TYR A 70 2.00 1.87 6.20
C TYR A 70 1.02 0.73 6.17
N CYS A 71 1.32 -0.27 5.35
CA CYS A 71 0.53 -1.48 5.23
C CYS A 71 1.40 -2.73 5.32
N ALA A 72 0.74 -3.84 5.66
CA ALA A 72 1.36 -5.16 5.73
C ALA A 72 0.32 -6.22 5.32
N PRO A 73 0.77 -7.38 4.80
CA PRO A 73 -0.12 -8.51 4.59
C PRO A 73 -0.67 -9.00 5.94
N ASP A 74 -1.93 -9.38 5.97
CA ASP A 74 -2.50 -10.06 7.13
C ASP A 74 -1.80 -11.43 7.33
N PRO A 75 -1.43 -11.79 8.58
CA PRO A 75 -0.70 -13.03 8.84
C PRO A 75 -1.48 -14.30 8.47
N LEU A 76 -2.82 -14.26 8.55
CA LEU A 76 -3.69 -15.39 8.24
C LEU A 76 -4.21 -15.29 6.80
N GLN A 77 -4.64 -14.10 6.39
CA GLN A 77 -5.20 -13.82 5.07
C GLN A 77 -4.18 -13.08 4.20
N ARG A 78 -3.06 -13.71 3.84
CA ARG A 78 -1.91 -13.07 3.14
C ARG A 78 -2.24 -12.38 1.81
N MET A 79 -3.39 -12.70 1.20
CA MET A 79 -3.91 -12.00 0.02
C MET A 79 -4.50 -10.62 0.34
N LEU A 80 -4.79 -10.33 1.60
CA LEU A 80 -5.28 -9.04 2.06
C LEU A 80 -4.16 -8.29 2.76
N TRP A 81 -3.91 -7.09 2.28
CA TRP A 81 -3.04 -6.11 2.90
C TRP A 81 -3.87 -5.06 3.60
N LEU A 82 -3.44 -4.69 4.79
CA LEU A 82 -4.16 -3.81 5.69
C LEU A 82 -3.23 -2.69 6.17
N PRO A 83 -3.77 -1.55 6.63
CA PRO A 83 -3.02 -0.61 7.41
C PRO A 83 -2.38 -1.31 8.63
N THR A 84 -1.19 -0.86 9.02
CA THR A 84 -0.49 -1.42 10.18
C THR A 84 -1.13 -0.99 11.50
N ASP A 85 -1.88 0.10 11.52
CA ASP A 85 -2.45 0.76 12.69
C ASP A 85 -3.94 0.43 12.95
N VAL A 86 -4.69 0.06 11.91
CA VAL A 86 -6.11 -0.28 12.01
C VAL A 86 -6.47 -1.59 11.30
N VAL A 87 -7.60 -2.17 11.69
CA VAL A 87 -8.18 -3.36 11.06
C VAL A 87 -9.69 -3.18 10.85
N PRO A 88 -10.28 -3.84 9.83
CA PRO A 88 -11.72 -3.98 9.70
C PRO A 88 -12.31 -4.70 10.91
N GLN A 89 -13.52 -4.30 11.33
CA GLN A 89 -14.33 -5.03 12.29
C GLN A 89 -14.95 -6.29 11.66
N LEU A 90 -15.10 -6.28 10.33
CA LEU A 90 -15.58 -7.44 9.59
C LEU A 90 -14.53 -8.57 9.56
N PRO A 91 -14.95 -9.84 9.66
CA PRO A 91 -14.06 -10.98 9.49
C PRO A 91 -13.36 -10.97 8.11
N LEU A 92 -12.03 -10.98 8.11
CA LEU A 92 -11.21 -10.85 6.90
C LEU A 92 -11.34 -12.03 5.93
N ASP A 93 -11.63 -13.22 6.45
CA ASP A 93 -11.94 -14.41 5.65
C ASP A 93 -13.20 -14.22 4.80
N LEU A 94 -14.25 -13.60 5.36
CA LEU A 94 -15.45 -13.24 4.61
C LEU A 94 -15.19 -12.15 3.57
N VAL A 95 -14.36 -11.16 3.91
CA VAL A 95 -13.95 -10.13 2.95
C VAL A 95 -13.19 -10.76 1.78
N LEU A 96 -12.21 -11.62 2.06
CA LEU A 96 -11.45 -12.31 1.04
C LEU A 96 -12.34 -13.22 0.19
N ALA A 97 -13.22 -14.01 0.81
CA ALA A 97 -14.16 -14.87 0.10
C ALA A 97 -15.08 -14.06 -0.85
N ASN A 98 -15.55 -12.89 -0.40
CA ASN A 98 -16.37 -12.00 -1.24
C ASN A 98 -15.59 -11.48 -2.45
N LEU A 99 -14.33 -11.05 -2.25
CA LEU A 99 -13.47 -10.62 -3.35
C LEU A 99 -13.21 -11.78 -4.32
N SER A 100 -12.84 -12.95 -3.82
CA SER A 100 -12.56 -14.13 -4.65
C SER A 100 -13.76 -14.58 -5.46
N ALA A 101 -14.98 -14.52 -4.89
CA ALA A 101 -16.22 -14.80 -5.62
C ALA A 101 -16.48 -13.82 -6.79
N ARG A 102 -15.88 -12.63 -6.73
CA ARG A 102 -15.90 -11.62 -7.80
C ARG A 102 -14.72 -11.74 -8.78
N GLY A 103 -13.95 -12.83 -8.68
CA GLY A 103 -12.83 -13.14 -9.58
C GLY A 103 -11.47 -12.59 -9.13
N ALA A 104 -11.35 -12.07 -7.91
CA ALA A 104 -10.06 -11.65 -7.37
C ALA A 104 -9.12 -12.84 -7.14
N SER A 105 -7.98 -12.84 -7.84
CA SER A 105 -6.94 -13.87 -7.76
C SER A 105 -5.56 -13.34 -7.35
N LEU A 106 -5.44 -12.02 -7.16
CA LEU A 106 -4.22 -11.34 -6.79
C LEU A 106 -4.32 -10.76 -5.38
N PRO A 107 -3.21 -10.36 -4.74
CA PRO A 107 -3.28 -9.62 -3.48
C PRO A 107 -3.99 -8.26 -3.63
N PHE A 108 -4.73 -7.84 -2.59
CA PHE A 108 -5.46 -6.58 -2.50
C PHE A 108 -5.06 -5.81 -1.26
N LEU A 109 -4.98 -4.49 -1.38
CA LEU A 109 -4.96 -3.56 -0.27
C LEU A 109 -6.41 -3.18 0.09
N LEU A 110 -6.81 -3.39 1.33
CA LEU A 110 -7.98 -2.75 1.93
C LEU A 110 -7.49 -1.50 2.66
N TRP A 111 -7.99 -0.34 2.29
CA TRP A 111 -7.60 0.93 2.86
C TRP A 111 -8.78 1.57 3.58
N ASN A 112 -8.54 2.27 4.71
CA ASN A 112 -9.61 2.82 5.55
C ASN A 112 -9.97 4.27 5.23
N GLU A 113 -9.02 5.08 4.76
CA GLU A 113 -9.19 6.53 4.59
C GLU A 113 -8.45 7.05 3.35
N PRO A 114 -9.18 7.37 2.26
CA PRO A 114 -10.58 6.99 2.01
C PRO A 114 -10.75 5.47 1.95
N GLU A 115 -11.96 4.97 2.25
CA GLU A 115 -12.22 3.51 2.18
C GLU A 115 -12.13 3.04 0.72
N GLN A 116 -11.13 2.22 0.42
CA GLN A 116 -10.83 1.76 -0.93
C GLN A 116 -10.31 0.32 -0.94
N VAL A 117 -10.51 -0.38 -2.06
CA VAL A 117 -9.96 -1.70 -2.32
C VAL A 117 -9.15 -1.61 -3.61
N LEU A 118 -7.85 -1.90 -3.53
CA LEU A 118 -6.92 -1.76 -4.64
C LEU A 118 -6.19 -3.09 -4.90
N PRO A 119 -6.22 -3.65 -6.12
CA PRO A 119 -5.33 -4.76 -6.48
C PRO A 119 -3.87 -4.30 -6.43
N ILE A 120 -3.01 -5.05 -5.74
CA ILE A 120 -1.58 -4.76 -5.62
C ILE A 120 -0.68 -5.89 -6.14
N GLY A 121 -1.26 -6.90 -6.78
CA GLY A 121 -0.53 -8.07 -7.29
C GLY A 121 0.19 -7.89 -8.62
N GLN A 122 0.08 -6.73 -9.26
CA GLN A 122 0.83 -6.40 -10.49
C GLN A 122 1.58 -5.07 -10.31
N PRO A 123 2.50 -4.99 -9.34
CA PRO A 123 3.26 -3.77 -9.13
C PRO A 123 4.32 -3.62 -10.23
N ILE A 124 4.67 -2.38 -10.56
CA ILE A 124 5.79 -2.06 -11.44
C ILE A 124 7.09 -1.98 -10.64
N ALA A 125 8.20 -2.47 -11.20
CA ALA A 125 9.51 -2.29 -10.56
C ALA A 125 9.92 -0.81 -10.55
N LEU A 126 10.50 -0.36 -9.44
CA LEU A 126 11.04 1.00 -9.37
C LEU A 126 12.47 1.05 -9.91
N ASN A 127 12.68 1.98 -10.84
CA ASN A 127 13.96 2.42 -11.33
C ASN A 127 13.82 3.90 -11.73
N ARG A 128 14.90 4.52 -12.24
CA ARG A 128 14.86 5.93 -12.66
C ARG A 128 13.80 6.24 -13.71
N ALA A 129 13.61 5.33 -14.69
CA ALA A 129 12.66 5.55 -15.77
C ALA A 129 11.22 5.43 -15.29
N SER A 130 10.90 4.40 -14.49
CA SER A 130 9.55 4.24 -13.94
C SER A 130 9.23 5.31 -12.90
N LEU A 131 10.21 5.80 -12.14
CA LEU A 131 10.03 6.94 -11.23
C LEU A 131 9.74 8.24 -12.00
N ALA A 132 10.45 8.50 -13.09
CA ALA A 132 10.18 9.67 -13.93
C ALA A 132 8.77 9.61 -14.53
N TRP A 133 8.35 8.44 -15.01
CA TRP A 133 7.00 8.21 -15.50
C TRP A 133 5.93 8.43 -14.42
N LEU A 134 6.14 7.89 -13.21
CA LEU A 134 5.24 8.11 -12.07
C LEU A 134 5.12 9.58 -11.70
N GLY A 135 6.22 10.33 -11.79
CA GLY A 135 6.21 11.78 -11.57
C GLY A 135 5.28 12.52 -12.53
N GLN A 136 5.20 12.09 -13.79
CA GLN A 136 4.35 12.71 -14.80
C GLN A 136 2.88 12.30 -14.70
N GLU A 137 2.60 11.03 -14.36
CA GLU A 137 1.24 10.49 -14.28
C GLU A 137 0.47 11.01 -13.05
N LEU A 138 1.20 11.43 -12.01
CA LEU A 138 0.66 11.83 -10.70
C LEU A 138 0.68 13.35 -10.45
N GLU A 139 1.03 14.15 -11.48
CA GLU A 139 1.00 15.62 -11.47
C GLU A 139 -0.39 16.23 -11.72
#